data_AF-A0A7Y8K9Q2-F1
#
_entry.id   AF-A0A7Y8K9Q2-F1
#
_cell.length_a   1.000
_cell.length_b   1.000
_cell.length_c   1.000
_cell.angle_alpha   90.00
_cell.angle_beta   90.00
_cell.angle_gamma   90.00
#
_symmetry.space_group_name_H-M   'P 1'
#
loop_
_entity.id
_entity.type
_entity.pdbx_description
1 polymer ?
#
loop_
_entity_poly.entity_id
_entity_poly.type
_entity_poly.pdbx_seq_one_letter_code
_entity_poly.pdbx_strand_id
1 'polypeptide(L)'
;MTENQFPYEAWVLTAGFAPKKVEIVGIYSSDGWMRAQSRKIYHQADLFTSKEKAIEAGWRRLDEQWSALQKRADAIVKKKAMLTKHSAKP
;
A
#
# COMPACT_ATOMS: atom_id res chain seq x y z
N MET A 1 -4.47 -4.16 21.87
CA MET A 1 -4.19 -2.73 21.68
C MET A 1 -3.02 -2.40 22.60
N THR A 2 -1.81 -2.22 22.09
CA THR A 2 -0.78 -1.54 22.89
C THR A 2 -1.32 -0.15 23.13
N GLU A 3 -1.43 0.26 24.40
CA GLU A 3 -1.67 1.64 24.80
C GLU A 3 -0.54 2.47 24.23
N ASN A 4 -0.66 2.89 22.97
CA ASN A 4 0.21 3.91 22.43
C ASN A 4 -0.22 5.19 23.15
N GLN A 5 0.48 5.52 24.24
CA GLN A 5 0.40 6.84 24.84
C GLN A 5 0.65 7.85 23.72
N PHE A 6 -0.34 8.70 23.49
CA PHE A 6 -0.16 9.83 22.61
C PHE A 6 0.56 10.95 23.38
N PRO A 7 1.41 11.75 22.71
CA PRO A 7 1.81 11.61 21.32
C PRO A 7 2.89 10.53 21.13
N TYR A 8 2.95 9.94 19.93
CA TYR A 8 4.08 9.09 19.53
C TYR A 8 4.48 9.36 18.08
N GLU A 9 5.74 9.06 17.76
CA GLU A 9 6.26 9.19 16.40
C GLU A 9 6.07 7.88 15.61
N ALA A 10 5.65 8.01 14.37
CA ALA A 10 5.53 6.91 13.42
C ALA A 10 6.14 7.28 12.07
N TRP A 11 6.44 6.27 11.28
CA TRP A 11 6.81 6.42 9.88
C TRP A 11 5.63 6.04 9.00
N VAL A 12 5.38 6.84 7.97
CA VAL A 12 4.39 6.56 6.93
C VAL A 12 5.07 6.51 5.58
N LEU A 13 4.46 5.79 4.64
CA LEU A 13 4.85 5.82 3.25
C LEU A 13 3.93 6.79 2.51
N THR A 14 4.50 7.82 1.88
CA THR A 14 3.71 8.75 1.05
C THR A 14 3.25 8.07 -0.25
N ALA A 15 2.31 8.69 -0.97
CA ALA A 15 1.88 8.20 -2.28
C ALA A 15 3.03 8.07 -3.29
N GLY A 16 4.08 8.89 -3.16
CA GLY A 16 5.31 8.80 -3.95
C GLY A 16 6.37 7.84 -3.39
N PHE A 17 5.99 6.93 -2.48
CA PHE A 17 6.89 5.95 -1.85
C PHE A 17 8.05 6.56 -1.04
N ALA A 18 8.00 7.86 -0.73
CA ALA A 18 8.95 8.47 0.19
C ALA A 18 8.52 8.19 1.65
N PRO A 19 9.38 7.58 2.50
CA PRO A 19 9.12 7.47 3.93
C PRO A 19 9.13 8.83 4.59
N LYS A 20 8.15 9.10 5.44
CA LYS A 20 8.01 10.36 6.18
C LYS A 20 7.72 10.07 7.64
N LYS A 21 8.41 10.78 8.54
CA LYS A 21 8.11 10.75 9.98
C LYS A 21 6.89 11.64 10.27
N VAL A 22 5.98 11.16 11.10
CA VAL A 22 4.77 11.87 11.53
C VAL A 22 4.56 11.67 13.03
N GLU A 23 4.03 12.70 13.69
CA GLU A 23 3.60 12.61 15.08
C GLU A 23 2.10 12.29 15.11
N ILE A 24 1.74 11.21 15.80
CA ILE A 24 0.38 10.77 16.02
C ILE A 24 -0.07 11.27 17.39
N VAL A 25 -1.20 11.97 17.41
CA VAL A 25 -1.69 12.71 18.59
C VAL A 25 -3.01 12.19 19.13
N GLY A 26 -3.64 11.22 18.46
CA GLY A 26 -4.87 10.61 18.95
C GLY A 26 -5.49 9.61 17.99
N ILE A 27 -6.56 8.98 18.47
CA ILE A 27 -7.44 8.13 17.65
C ILE A 27 -8.44 9.05 16.93
N TYR A 28 -8.65 8.81 15.63
CA TYR A 28 -9.70 9.48 14.85
C TYR A 28 -11.01 8.67 14.88
N SER A 29 -10.92 7.35 14.77
CA SER A 29 -12.09 6.46 14.80
C SER A 29 -11.75 5.05 15.27
N SER A 30 -12.77 4.31 15.72
CA SER A 30 -12.63 2.97 16.33
C SER A 30 -12.20 1.88 15.35
N ASP A 31 -12.31 2.10 14.04
CA ASP A 31 -11.87 1.21 12.96
C ASP A 31 -10.37 1.34 12.64
N GLY A 32 -9.59 2.02 13.49
CA GLY A 32 -8.12 2.03 13.41
C GLY A 32 -7.53 3.22 12.68
N TRP A 33 -8.31 4.28 12.43
CA TRP A 33 -7.75 5.53 11.93
C TRP A 33 -7.20 6.39 13.07
N MET A 34 -6.00 6.92 12.84
CA MET A 34 -5.23 7.72 13.77
C MET A 34 -5.07 9.13 13.23
N ARG A 35 -5.11 10.11 14.13
CA ARG A 35 -4.94 11.53 13.82
C ARG A 35 -3.49 11.95 14.05
N ALA A 36 -2.87 12.54 13.04
CA ALA A 36 -1.56 13.18 13.17
C ALA A 36 -1.67 14.64 13.63
N GLN A 37 -0.59 15.19 14.19
CA GLN A 37 -0.49 16.61 14.59
C GLN A 37 -0.85 17.56 13.43
N SER A 38 -0.46 17.18 12.19
CA SER A 38 -0.80 17.89 10.95
C SER A 38 -2.28 17.85 10.56
N ARG A 39 -3.15 17.24 11.37
CA ARG A 39 -4.57 16.94 11.10
C ARG A 39 -4.83 15.95 9.97
N LYS A 40 -3.79 15.40 9.35
CA LYS A 40 -3.92 14.24 8.45
C LYS A 40 -4.32 13.00 9.23
N ILE A 41 -5.03 12.10 8.55
CA ILE A 41 -5.51 10.84 9.10
C ILE A 41 -4.76 9.70 8.42
N TYR A 42 -4.31 8.74 9.21
CA TYR A 42 -3.59 7.56 8.75
C TYR A 42 -4.23 6.32 9.35
N HIS A 43 -4.38 5.25 8.56
CA HIS A 43 -4.79 3.97 9.12
C HIS A 43 -3.64 3.36 9.92
N GLN A 44 -3.93 2.70 11.05
CA GLN A 44 -2.90 2.13 11.92
C GLN A 44 -1.99 1.13 11.19
N ALA A 45 -2.51 0.40 10.20
CA ALA A 45 -1.73 -0.51 9.37
C ALA A 45 -0.67 0.18 8.50
N ASP A 46 -0.79 1.50 8.29
CA ASP A 46 0.15 2.32 7.53
C ASP A 46 1.14 3.11 8.43
N LEU A 47 1.07 2.88 9.75
CA LEU A 47 1.95 3.50 10.74
C LEU A 47 3.05 2.52 11.16
N PHE A 48 4.26 2.76 10.69
CA PHE A 48 5.41 1.90 10.92
C PHE A 48 6.25 2.41 12.09
N THR A 49 6.80 1.48 12.88
CA THR A 49 7.65 1.83 14.03
C THR A 49 9.04 2.32 13.63
N SER A 50 9.47 2.09 12.39
CA SER A 50 10.76 2.54 11.87
C SER A 50 10.69 2.88 10.38
N LYS A 51 11.70 3.61 9.90
CA LYS A 51 11.83 3.97 8.48
C LYS A 51 12.00 2.72 7.61
N GLU A 52 12.78 1.76 8.07
CA GLU A 52 13.10 0.51 7.39
C GLU A 52 11.84 -0.32 7.17
N LYS A 53 10.96 -0.42 8.18
CA LYS A 53 9.67 -1.10 8.04
C LYS A 53 8.75 -0.42 7.02
N ALA A 54 8.75 0.92 6.98
CA ALA A 54 8.00 1.65 5.96
C ALA A 54 8.53 1.38 4.55
N ILE A 55 9.86 1.29 4.39
CA ILE A 55 10.52 0.95 3.12
C ILE A 55 10.18 -0.49 2.71
N GLU A 56 10.28 -1.45 3.63
CA GLU A 56 9.93 -2.85 3.38
C GLU A 56 8.47 -3.01 2.95
N ALA A 57 7.55 -2.33 3.63
CA ALA A 57 6.15 -2.29 3.23
C ALA A 57 5.96 -1.67 1.84
N GLY A 58 6.76 -0.67 1.49
CA GLY A 58 6.79 -0.09 0.14
C GLY A 58 7.21 -1.10 -0.92
N TRP A 59 8.29 -1.85 -0.71
CA TRP A 59 8.72 -2.90 -1.62
C TRP A 59 7.65 -3.97 -1.82
N ARG A 60 7.04 -4.45 -0.73
CA ARG A 60 5.96 -5.45 -0.80
C ARG A 60 4.77 -4.96 -1.66
N ARG A 61 4.38 -3.69 -1.52
CA ARG A 61 3.30 -3.10 -2.34
C ARG A 61 3.68 -3.05 -3.82
N LEU A 62 4.93 -2.73 -4.15
CA LEU A 62 5.40 -2.72 -5.53
C LEU A 62 5.39 -4.13 -6.12
N ASP A 63 5.83 -5.13 -5.36
CA ASP A 63 5.80 -6.54 -5.78
C ASP A 63 4.37 -7.04 -6.03
N GLU A 64 3.42 -6.67 -5.16
CA GLU A 64 1.99 -6.99 -5.34
C GLU A 64 1.42 -6.35 -6.61
N GLN A 65 1.72 -5.06 -6.84
CA GLN A 65 1.31 -4.34 -8.05
C GLN A 65 1.90 -4.98 -9.30
N TRP A 66 3.19 -5.33 -9.25
CA TRP A 66 3.89 -5.99 -10.34
C TRP A 66 3.28 -7.37 -10.64
N SER A 67 3.01 -8.17 -9.62
CA SER A 67 2.37 -9.49 -9.77
C SER A 67 0.98 -9.37 -10.40
N ALA A 68 0.19 -8.39 -9.98
CA ALA A 68 -1.13 -8.12 -10.57
C ALA A 68 -1.04 -7.70 -12.04
N LEU A 69 -0.06 -6.87 -12.39
CA LEU A 69 0.20 -6.48 -13.79
C LEU A 69 0.61 -7.69 -14.64
N GLN A 70 1.49 -8.55 -14.14
CA GLN A 70 1.92 -9.75 -14.85
C GLN A 70 0.74 -10.68 -15.15
N LYS A 71 -0.11 -10.95 -14.16
CA LYS A 71 -1.32 -11.77 -14.35
C LYS A 71 -2.25 -11.20 -15.41
N ARG A 72 -2.38 -9.86 -15.47
CA ARG A 72 -3.18 -9.18 -16.50
C ARG A 72 -2.53 -9.31 -17.88
N ALA A 73 -1.22 -9.19 -17.99
CA ALA A 73 -0.49 -9.38 -19.23
C ALA A 73 -0.67 -10.81 -19.77
N ASP A 74 -0.51 -11.83 -18.92
CA ASP A 74 -0.70 -13.23 -19.30
C ASP A 74 -2.13 -13.51 -19.78
N ALA A 75 -3.13 -12.93 -19.11
CA ALA A 75 -4.53 -13.05 -19.53
C ALA A 75 -4.78 -12.41 -20.91
N ILE A 76 -4.13 -11.27 -21.21
CA ILE A 76 -4.21 -10.63 -22.51
C ILE A 76 -3.59 -11.52 -23.60
N VAL A 77 -2.43 -12.13 -23.33
CA VAL A 77 -1.79 -13.06 -24.28
C VAL A 77 -2.71 -14.23 -24.60
N LYS A 78 -3.33 -14.85 -23.58
CA LYS A 78 -4.30 -15.94 -23.78
C LYS A 78 -5.49 -15.50 -24.65
N LYS A 79 -6.03 -14.31 -24.41
CA LYS A 79 -7.14 -13.75 -25.21
C LYS A 79 -6.72 -13.49 -26.66
N LYS A 80 -5.51 -12.97 -26.90
CA LYS A 80 -4.96 -12.79 -28.26
C LYS A 80 -4.83 -14.12 -28.98
N ALA A 81 -4.25 -15.14 -28.34
CA ALA A 81 -4.11 -16.47 -28.94
C ALA A 81 -5.47 -17.08 -29.33
N MET A 82 -6.49 -16.88 -28.49
CA MET A 82 -7.86 -17.33 -28.79
C MET A 82 -8.42 -16.61 -30.03
N LEU A 83 -8.29 -15.27 -30.10
CA LEU A 83 -8.71 -14.52 -31.28
C LEU A 83 -7.97 -14.98 -32.55
N THR A 84 -6.65 -15.19 -32.46
CA THR A 84 -5.84 -15.69 -33.58
C THR A 84 -6.35 -17.04 -34.09
N LYS A 85 -6.64 -17.98 -33.18
CA LYS A 85 -7.19 -19.31 -33.52
C LYS A 85 -8.51 -19.21 -34.28
N HIS A 86 -9.37 -18.27 -33.90
CA HIS A 86 -10.66 -18.05 -34.56
C HIS A 86 -10.59 -17.14 -35.80
N SER A 87 -9.49 -16.42 -36.00
CA SER A 87 -9.28 -15.57 -37.19
C SER A 87 -8.64 -16.29 -38.37
N ALA A 88 -8.05 -17.47 -38.15
CA ALA A 88 -7.56 -18.30 -39.23
C ALA A 88 -8.78 -18.86 -40.00
N LYS A 89 -9.04 -18.36 -41.22
CA LYS A 89 -9.97 -18.99 -42.15
C LYS A 89 -9.44 -20.40 -42.53
N PRO A 90 -10.34 -21.37 -42.82
CA PRO A 90 -9.94 -22.70 -43.29
C PRO A 90 -9.13 -22.64 -44.59
#